data_AF-F4H1D1-F1
#
_entry.id   AF-F4H1D1-F1
#
_cell.length_a   1.000
_cell.length_b   1.000
_cell.length_c   1.000
_cell.angle_alpha   90.00
_cell.angle_beta   90.00
_cell.angle_gamma   90.00
#
_symmetry.space_group_name_H-M   'P 1'
#
loop_
_entity.id
_entity.type
_entity.pdbx_description
1 polymer ?
#
loop_
_entity_poly.entity_id
_entity_poly.type
_entity_poly.pdbx_seq_one_letter_code
_entity_poly.pdbx_strand_id
1 'polypeptide(L)'
;MTSSPAAAPARSGWTPSEHQRARDAYRRSRARRSTAVAVVSTVALTAVAVLGLVSSPGWPRVRASFFDADVARAALPAVLEGLWLNVRVMAVSAVLIVVVALALALARTLRGPVFFPLRAFATGYVDVFRGLPLILVLLLVGFGLPGLRLQGIPTSAVLLGGLALVLTYSAYVAEVFRAGIESVHPSQVAAARSLGLTRGQAMRHVVLPQAVRRVVPPLLNDLVALSKDSGLISILGAIDAVRAAQIETARYANFTPYVVAGVLFVILTIPLTRFTDALARRSGWLGAQGALAGGGALR
;
A
#
# COMPACT_ATOMS: atom_id res chain seq x y z
N MET A 1 -27.14 57.38 35.03
CA MET A 1 -26.63 57.17 33.66
C MET A 1 -25.46 58.13 33.52
N THR A 2 -24.19 57.72 33.49
CA THR A 2 -23.55 56.77 32.57
C THR A 2 -22.28 56.19 33.23
N SER A 3 -22.26 54.87 33.45
CA SER A 3 -21.05 54.14 33.81
C SER A 3 -20.23 53.91 32.53
N SER A 4 -19.02 54.48 32.49
CA SER A 4 -18.07 54.28 31.41
C SER A 4 -17.53 52.83 31.45
N PRO A 5 -17.48 52.10 30.33
CA PRO A 5 -17.01 50.71 30.33
C PRO A 5 -15.50 50.69 30.53
N ALA A 6 -15.05 49.94 31.54
CA ALA A 6 -13.63 49.67 31.79
C ALA A 6 -12.98 49.03 30.54
N ALA A 7 -11.99 49.71 29.99
CA ALA A 7 -11.20 49.22 28.86
C ALA A 7 -10.51 47.90 29.24
N ALA A 8 -10.70 46.87 28.40
CA ALA A 8 -10.01 45.59 28.55
C ALA A 8 -8.48 45.78 28.45
N PRO A 9 -7.67 45.08 29.26
CA PRO A 9 -6.21 45.18 29.19
C PRO A 9 -5.72 44.73 27.82
N ALA A 10 -5.01 45.61 27.13
CA ALA A 10 -4.38 45.35 25.84
C ALA A 10 -3.48 44.11 25.93
N ARG A 11 -3.72 43.11 25.09
CA ARG A 11 -2.83 41.96 24.94
C ARG A 11 -1.46 42.49 24.56
N SER A 12 -0.46 42.33 25.45
CA SER A 12 0.92 42.74 25.19
C SER A 12 1.37 42.21 23.83
N GLY A 13 1.66 43.12 22.89
CA GLY A 13 2.14 42.77 21.57
C GLY A 13 3.49 42.06 21.70
N TRP A 14 3.46 40.73 21.60
CA TRP A 14 4.68 39.94 21.56
C TRP A 14 5.50 40.41 20.35
N THR A 15 6.69 40.95 20.62
CA THR A 15 7.65 41.31 19.59
C THR A 15 8.89 40.45 19.79
N PRO A 16 9.32 39.68 18.76
CA PRO A 16 10.48 38.81 18.90
C PRO A 16 11.73 39.64 19.19
N SER A 17 12.53 39.20 20.16
CA SER A 17 13.78 39.85 20.54
C SER A 17 14.77 39.87 19.37
N GLU A 18 15.71 40.81 19.38
CA GLU A 18 16.72 40.92 18.32
C GLU A 18 17.52 39.63 18.14
N HIS A 19 17.88 38.97 19.25
CA HIS A 19 18.52 37.67 19.21
C HIS A 19 17.65 36.58 18.57
N GLN A 20 16.34 36.59 18.80
CA GLN A 20 15.41 35.67 18.15
C GLN A 20 15.32 35.95 16.64
N ARG A 21 15.18 37.21 16.23
CA ARG A 21 15.15 37.60 14.82
C ARG A 21 16.44 37.22 14.09
N ALA A 22 17.60 37.38 14.73
CA ALA A 22 18.90 36.98 14.20
C ALA A 22 19.00 35.45 14.03
N ARG A 23 18.54 34.67 15.01
CA ARG A 23 18.49 33.19 14.93
C ARG A 23 17.55 32.73 13.82
N ASP A 24 16.40 33.35 13.67
CA ASP A 24 15.41 33.00 12.64
C ASP A 24 15.87 33.42 11.24
N ALA A 25 16.58 34.54 11.11
CA ALA A 25 17.24 34.94 9.87
C ALA A 25 18.36 33.95 9.49
N TYR A 26 19.20 33.55 10.45
CA TYR A 26 20.26 32.56 10.24
C TYR A 26 19.68 31.20 9.83
N ARG A 27 18.63 30.70 10.52
CA ARG A 27 17.94 29.45 10.18
C ARG A 27 17.32 29.49 8.79
N ARG A 28 16.64 30.59 8.42
CA ARG A 28 16.06 30.77 7.08
C ARG A 28 17.12 30.79 5.99
N SER A 29 18.25 31.47 6.24
CA SER A 29 19.36 31.50 5.26
C SER A 29 19.99 30.12 5.06
N ARG A 30 20.22 29.37 6.15
CA ARG A 30 20.74 27.99 6.11
C ARG A 30 19.77 27.03 5.44
N ALA A 31 18.46 27.11 5.75
CA ALA A 31 17.42 26.28 5.13
C ALA A 31 17.29 26.56 3.63
N ARG A 32 17.27 27.83 3.20
CA ARG A 32 17.27 28.20 1.78
C ARG A 32 18.51 27.68 1.07
N ARG A 33 19.69 27.83 1.68
CA ARG A 33 20.94 27.29 1.13
C ARG A 33 20.92 25.77 1.03
N SER A 34 20.45 25.05 2.05
CA SER A 34 20.36 23.59 2.01
C SER A 34 19.34 23.10 0.98
N THR A 35 18.18 23.73 0.87
CA THR A 35 17.18 23.38 -0.15
C THR A 35 17.70 23.70 -1.55
N ALA A 36 18.36 24.84 -1.75
CA ALA A 36 18.97 25.18 -3.03
C ALA A 36 20.07 24.18 -3.41
N VAL A 37 20.97 23.85 -2.48
CA VAL A 37 22.01 22.83 -2.69
C VAL A 37 21.39 21.48 -3.02
N ALA A 38 20.35 21.06 -2.29
CA ALA A 38 19.65 19.81 -2.57
C ALA A 38 19.05 19.80 -3.98
N VAL A 39 18.26 20.82 -4.35
CA VAL A 39 17.64 20.94 -5.68
C VAL A 39 18.71 20.95 -6.77
N VAL A 40 19.76 21.77 -6.63
CA VAL A 40 20.84 21.86 -7.62
C VAL A 40 21.57 20.53 -7.74
N SER A 41 21.91 19.88 -6.62
CA SER A 41 22.60 18.60 -6.63
C SER A 41 21.75 17.48 -7.24
N THR A 42 20.44 17.44 -6.98
CA THR A 42 19.51 16.49 -7.59
C THR A 42 19.36 16.72 -9.09
N VAL A 43 19.20 17.98 -9.52
CA VAL A 43 19.12 18.33 -10.94
C VAL A 43 20.43 17.98 -11.64
N ALA A 44 21.57 18.32 -11.06
CA ALA A 44 22.88 18.02 -11.64
C ALA A 44 23.11 16.51 -11.75
N LEU A 45 22.84 15.74 -10.69
CA LEU A 45 22.96 14.28 -10.71
C LEU A 45 22.04 13.65 -11.76
N THR A 46 20.79 14.11 -11.84
CA THR A 46 19.82 13.60 -12.82
C THR A 46 20.24 13.94 -14.24
N ALA A 47 20.72 15.17 -14.48
CA ALA A 47 21.22 15.61 -15.77
C ALA A 47 22.44 14.78 -16.19
N VAL A 48 23.41 14.57 -15.29
CA VAL A 48 24.59 13.73 -15.57
C VAL A 48 24.18 12.29 -15.89
N ALA A 49 23.26 11.70 -15.13
CA ALA A 49 22.78 10.35 -15.38
C ALA A 49 22.06 10.23 -16.73
N VAL A 50 21.16 11.18 -17.04
CA VAL A 50 20.41 11.18 -18.31
C VAL A 50 21.34 11.44 -19.50
N LEU A 51 22.25 12.40 -19.38
CA LEU A 51 23.23 12.68 -20.43
C LEU A 51 24.11 11.46 -20.68
N GLY A 52 24.64 10.84 -19.62
CA GLY A 52 25.46 9.62 -19.74
C GLY A 52 24.71 8.45 -20.41
N LEU A 53 23.41 8.31 -20.12
CA LEU A 53 22.56 7.30 -20.75
C LEU A 53 22.33 7.59 -22.23
N VAL A 54 21.92 8.83 -22.56
CA VAL A 54 21.55 9.24 -23.93
C VAL A 54 22.78 9.36 -24.84
N SER A 55 23.95 9.70 -24.29
CA SER A 55 25.21 9.73 -25.02
C SER A 55 25.82 8.34 -25.22
N SER A 56 25.23 7.28 -24.64
CA SER A 56 25.77 5.93 -24.77
C SER A 56 25.64 5.41 -26.21
N PRO A 57 26.63 4.65 -26.74
CA PRO A 57 26.57 4.11 -28.10
C PRO A 57 25.36 3.19 -28.36
N GLY A 58 24.80 2.58 -27.31
CA GLY A 58 23.64 1.70 -27.38
C GLY A 58 22.29 2.41 -27.33
N TRP A 59 22.24 3.70 -26.98
CA TRP A 59 20.98 4.43 -26.80
C TRP A 59 20.05 4.41 -28.01
N PRO A 60 20.52 4.58 -29.27
CA PRO A 60 19.64 4.51 -30.43
C PRO A 60 18.91 3.17 -30.56
N ARG A 61 19.59 2.06 -30.22
CA ARG A 61 18.97 0.72 -30.23
C ARG A 61 17.93 0.59 -29.12
N VAL A 62 18.24 1.03 -27.90
CA VAL A 62 17.29 1.04 -26.79
C VAL A 62 16.06 1.89 -27.14
N ARG A 63 16.27 3.08 -27.70
CA ARG A 63 15.17 3.95 -28.14
C ARG A 63 14.27 3.27 -29.16
N ALA A 64 14.85 2.64 -30.19
CA ALA A 64 14.08 1.92 -31.20
C ALA A 64 13.34 0.69 -30.62
N SER A 65 13.95 -0.03 -29.68
CA SER A 65 13.38 -1.25 -29.12
C SER A 65 12.40 -1.04 -27.96
N PHE A 66 12.37 0.13 -27.31
CA PHE A 66 11.52 0.39 -26.14
C PHE A 66 10.56 1.57 -26.32
N PHE A 67 10.80 2.44 -27.29
CA PHE A 67 10.05 3.70 -27.46
C PHE A 67 9.60 3.91 -28.92
N ASP A 68 8.99 2.88 -29.50
CA ASP A 68 8.37 2.95 -30.83
C ASP A 68 6.89 3.35 -30.74
N ALA A 69 6.54 4.52 -31.27
CA ALA A 69 5.18 5.07 -31.15
C ALA A 69 4.11 4.24 -31.91
N ASP A 70 4.48 3.59 -33.00
CA ASP A 70 3.53 2.84 -33.83
C ASP A 70 3.24 1.48 -33.17
N VAL A 71 4.28 0.81 -32.65
CA VAL A 71 4.12 -0.38 -31.81
C VAL A 71 3.32 -0.06 -30.55
N ALA A 72 3.57 1.09 -29.91
CA ALA A 72 2.84 1.50 -28.72
C ALA A 72 1.33 1.63 -28.99
N ARG A 73 0.94 2.28 -30.09
CA ARG A 73 -0.48 2.43 -30.46
C ARG A 73 -1.12 1.10 -30.82
N ALA A 74 -0.39 0.21 -31.48
CA ALA A 74 -0.89 -1.10 -31.87
C ALA A 74 -1.07 -2.06 -30.67
N ALA A 75 -0.15 -2.02 -29.69
CA ALA A 75 -0.22 -2.86 -28.50
C ALA A 75 -1.21 -2.35 -27.43
N LEU A 76 -1.50 -1.05 -27.42
CA LEU A 76 -2.33 -0.41 -26.39
C LEU A 76 -3.67 -1.11 -26.12
N PRO A 77 -4.50 -1.48 -27.12
CA PRO A 77 -5.81 -2.10 -26.86
C PRO A 77 -5.70 -3.43 -26.13
N ALA A 78 -4.79 -4.31 -26.55
CA ALA A 78 -4.59 -5.63 -25.96
C ALA A 78 -4.08 -5.52 -24.50
N VAL A 79 -3.11 -4.62 -24.26
CA VAL A 79 -2.58 -4.40 -22.91
C VAL A 79 -3.64 -3.77 -21.99
N LEU A 80 -4.48 -2.87 -22.51
CA LEU A 80 -5.57 -2.27 -21.74
C LEU A 80 -6.64 -3.29 -21.35
N GLU A 81 -7.01 -4.20 -22.27
CA GLU A 81 -7.92 -5.31 -21.97
C GLU A 81 -7.33 -6.24 -20.90
N GLY A 82 -6.04 -6.55 -21.01
CA GLY A 82 -5.30 -7.27 -19.97
C GLY A 82 -5.35 -6.54 -18.63
N LEU A 83 -5.14 -5.23 -18.60
CA LEU A 83 -5.22 -4.44 -17.37
C LEU A 83 -6.62 -4.47 -16.76
N TRP A 84 -7.66 -4.49 -17.60
CA TRP A 84 -9.02 -4.65 -17.12
C TRP A 84 -9.25 -6.01 -16.44
N LEU A 85 -8.60 -7.07 -16.90
CA LEU A 85 -8.56 -8.34 -16.16
C LEU A 85 -7.88 -8.19 -14.80
N ASN A 86 -6.71 -7.53 -14.74
CA ASN A 86 -6.01 -7.24 -13.48
C ASN A 86 -6.91 -6.52 -12.47
N VAL A 87 -7.63 -5.48 -12.90
CA VAL A 87 -8.56 -4.72 -12.04
C VAL A 87 -9.70 -5.59 -11.52
N ARG A 88 -10.30 -6.45 -12.36
CA ARG A 88 -11.35 -7.39 -11.94
C ARG A 88 -10.85 -8.39 -10.89
N VAL A 89 -9.68 -8.98 -11.13
CA VAL A 89 -9.05 -9.93 -10.20
C VAL A 89 -8.71 -9.25 -8.88
N MET A 90 -8.13 -8.04 -8.92
CA MET A 90 -7.86 -7.23 -7.73
C MET A 90 -9.14 -6.96 -6.94
N ALA A 91 -10.22 -6.50 -7.58
CA ALA A 91 -11.46 -6.13 -6.91
C ALA A 91 -12.11 -7.34 -6.20
N VAL A 92 -12.23 -8.47 -6.90
CA VAL A 92 -12.80 -9.71 -6.32
C VAL A 92 -11.89 -10.23 -5.20
N SER A 93 -10.58 -10.29 -5.43
CA SER A 93 -9.63 -10.78 -4.43
C SER A 93 -9.64 -9.90 -3.19
N ALA A 94 -9.69 -8.57 -3.32
CA ALA A 94 -9.70 -7.64 -2.19
C ALA A 94 -10.88 -7.91 -1.23
N VAL A 95 -12.08 -8.19 -1.76
CA VAL A 95 -13.25 -8.53 -0.95
C VAL A 95 -13.04 -9.86 -0.22
N LEU A 96 -12.58 -10.89 -0.94
CA LEU A 96 -12.33 -12.21 -0.35
C LEU A 96 -11.21 -12.17 0.70
N ILE A 97 -10.15 -11.40 0.45
CA ILE A 97 -9.03 -11.18 1.37
C ILE A 97 -9.55 -10.63 2.70
N VAL A 98 -10.40 -9.60 2.68
CA VAL A 98 -10.96 -9.01 3.91
C VAL A 98 -11.78 -10.04 4.69
N VAL A 99 -12.62 -10.82 4.00
CA VAL A 99 -13.46 -11.85 4.63
C VAL A 99 -12.61 -12.95 5.28
N VAL A 100 -11.66 -13.52 4.53
CA VAL A 100 -10.78 -14.60 5.01
C VAL A 100 -9.87 -14.08 6.13
N ALA A 101 -9.30 -12.89 5.97
CA ALA A 101 -8.43 -12.30 6.97
C ALA A 101 -9.16 -11.98 8.29
N LEU A 102 -10.41 -11.51 8.22
CA LEU A 102 -11.22 -11.28 9.41
C LEU A 102 -11.54 -12.61 10.10
N ALA A 103 -11.87 -13.65 9.35
CA ALA A 103 -12.10 -14.99 9.92
C ALA A 103 -10.83 -15.53 10.61
N LEU A 104 -9.66 -15.40 9.98
CA LEU A 104 -8.36 -15.79 10.56
C LEU A 104 -8.02 -14.98 11.82
N ALA A 105 -8.23 -13.66 11.78
CA ALA A 105 -7.99 -12.80 12.93
C ALA A 105 -8.90 -13.18 14.10
N LEU A 106 -10.20 -13.38 13.85
CA LEU A 106 -11.17 -13.80 14.88
C LEU A 106 -10.79 -15.17 15.46
N ALA A 107 -10.48 -16.15 14.62
CA ALA A 107 -10.05 -17.49 15.03
C ALA A 107 -8.85 -17.44 15.98
N ARG A 108 -7.87 -16.57 15.71
CA ARG A 108 -6.68 -16.38 16.56
C ARG A 108 -6.99 -15.73 17.91
N THR A 109 -8.07 -14.94 18.03
CA THR A 109 -8.45 -14.27 19.29
C THR A 109 -9.35 -15.10 20.22
N LEU A 110 -9.77 -16.30 19.79
CA LEU A 110 -10.61 -17.21 20.58
C LEU A 110 -9.89 -17.65 21.87
N ARG A 111 -10.63 -17.67 22.98
CA ARG A 111 -10.11 -18.04 24.31
C ARG A 111 -10.64 -19.40 24.73
N GLY A 112 -9.79 -20.19 25.40
CA GLY A 112 -10.13 -21.52 25.93
C GLY A 112 -9.38 -22.64 25.21
N PRO A 113 -9.16 -23.78 25.90
CA PRO A 113 -8.37 -24.90 25.36
C PRO A 113 -9.03 -25.58 24.15
N VAL A 114 -10.36 -25.58 24.07
CA VAL A 114 -11.13 -26.18 22.96
C VAL A 114 -10.80 -25.54 21.61
N PHE A 115 -10.49 -24.24 21.58
CA PHE A 115 -10.16 -23.52 20.34
C PHE A 115 -8.68 -23.60 19.96
N PHE A 116 -7.88 -24.38 20.69
CA PHE A 116 -6.46 -24.53 20.41
C PHE A 116 -6.17 -25.02 18.97
N PRO A 117 -6.83 -26.08 18.44
CA PRO A 117 -6.55 -26.56 17.08
C PRO A 117 -6.84 -25.50 16.02
N LEU A 118 -7.94 -24.77 16.15
CA LEU A 118 -8.33 -23.71 15.22
C LEU A 118 -7.32 -22.55 15.25
N ARG A 119 -6.86 -22.16 16.44
CA ARG A 119 -5.80 -21.15 16.60
C ARG A 119 -4.47 -21.61 16.01
N ALA A 120 -4.09 -22.86 16.24
CA ALA A 120 -2.87 -23.44 15.71
C ALA A 120 -2.90 -23.46 14.18
N PHE A 121 -4.03 -23.88 13.58
CA PHE A 121 -4.23 -23.82 12.13
C PHE A 121 -4.15 -22.39 11.60
N ALA A 122 -4.87 -21.44 12.19
CA ALA A 122 -4.85 -20.05 11.74
C ALA A 122 -3.46 -19.40 11.90
N THR A 123 -2.71 -19.77 12.93
CA THR A 123 -1.32 -19.30 13.13
C THR A 123 -0.40 -19.91 12.09
N GLY A 124 -0.43 -21.23 11.89
CA GLY A 124 0.36 -21.90 10.87
C GLY A 124 0.05 -21.41 9.45
N TYR A 125 -1.23 -21.18 9.13
CA TYR A 125 -1.64 -20.55 7.88
C TYR A 125 -0.95 -19.19 7.68
N VAL A 126 -1.05 -18.30 8.68
CA VAL A 126 -0.47 -16.95 8.59
C VAL A 126 1.04 -17.01 8.46
N ASP A 127 1.71 -17.88 9.23
CA ASP A 127 3.16 -18.03 9.21
C ASP A 127 3.66 -18.57 7.86
N VAL A 128 2.99 -19.57 7.30
CA VAL A 128 3.35 -20.17 6.01
C VAL A 128 3.17 -19.17 4.87
N PHE A 129 1.98 -18.58 4.72
CA PHE A 129 1.69 -17.72 3.56
C PHE A 129 2.40 -16.36 3.62
N ARG A 130 2.81 -15.88 4.80
CA ARG A 130 3.71 -14.72 4.92
C ARG A 130 5.18 -15.08 4.71
N GLY A 131 5.58 -16.31 5.02
CA GLY A 131 6.94 -16.80 4.83
C GLY A 131 7.27 -17.16 3.38
N LEU A 132 6.25 -17.44 2.55
CA LEU A 132 6.42 -17.83 1.16
C LEU A 132 6.41 -16.62 0.20
N PRO A 133 7.31 -16.59 -0.80
CA PRO A 133 7.17 -15.70 -1.95
C PRO A 133 5.85 -15.97 -2.69
N LEU A 134 5.11 -14.91 -3.04
CA LEU A 134 3.82 -15.01 -3.76
C LEU A 134 3.92 -15.83 -5.05
N ILE A 135 5.02 -15.70 -5.79
CA ILE A 135 5.26 -16.49 -7.01
C ILE A 135 5.26 -18.00 -6.73
N LEU A 136 5.82 -18.45 -5.60
CA LEU A 136 5.80 -19.87 -5.23
C LEU A 136 4.38 -20.32 -4.89
N VAL A 137 3.61 -19.47 -4.21
CA VAL A 137 2.20 -19.77 -3.91
C VAL A 137 1.39 -19.87 -5.20
N LEU A 138 1.60 -18.97 -6.17
CA LEU A 138 0.98 -19.04 -7.49
C LEU A 138 1.28 -20.37 -8.18
N LEU A 139 2.54 -20.78 -8.23
CA LEU A 139 2.96 -22.04 -8.86
C LEU A 139 2.36 -23.26 -8.14
N LEU A 140 2.40 -23.29 -6.80
CA LEU A 140 1.87 -24.39 -6.01
C LEU A 140 0.35 -24.52 -6.15
N VAL A 141 -0.38 -23.41 -6.13
CA VAL A 141 -1.84 -23.40 -6.31
C VAL A 141 -2.21 -23.71 -7.76
N GLY A 142 -1.54 -23.07 -8.71
CA GLY A 142 -1.83 -23.17 -10.13
C GLY A 142 -1.53 -24.53 -10.75
N PHE A 143 -0.47 -25.19 -10.30
CA PHE A 143 -0.07 -26.51 -10.83
C PHE A 143 -0.32 -27.64 -9.83
N GLY A 144 -0.14 -27.39 -8.53
CA GLY A 144 -0.32 -28.41 -7.51
C GLY A 144 -1.78 -28.82 -7.31
N LEU A 145 -2.73 -27.87 -7.23
CA LEU A 145 -4.14 -28.22 -7.04
C LEU A 145 -4.72 -29.01 -8.23
N PRO A 146 -4.57 -28.59 -9.50
CA PRO A 146 -5.03 -29.41 -10.63
C PRO A 146 -4.34 -30.77 -10.70
N GLY A 147 -3.08 -30.87 -10.24
CA GLY A 147 -2.34 -32.12 -10.16
C GLY A 147 -2.97 -33.18 -9.25
N LEU A 148 -3.80 -32.78 -8.27
CA LEU A 148 -4.52 -33.70 -7.39
C LEU A 148 -5.68 -34.44 -8.10
N ARG A 149 -6.11 -33.98 -9.28
CA ARG A 149 -7.21 -34.58 -10.07
C ARG A 149 -8.52 -34.78 -9.29
N LEU A 150 -8.79 -33.93 -8.29
CA LEU A 150 -10.06 -33.97 -7.55
C LEU A 150 -11.19 -33.36 -8.40
N GLN A 151 -12.38 -33.95 -8.30
CA GLN A 151 -13.56 -33.41 -8.97
C GLN A 151 -13.92 -32.03 -8.41
N GLY A 152 -14.20 -31.06 -9.29
CA GLY A 152 -14.61 -29.71 -8.91
C GLY A 152 -13.47 -28.70 -8.69
N ILE A 153 -12.20 -29.09 -8.81
CA ILE A 153 -11.10 -28.12 -8.80
C ILE A 153 -11.12 -27.30 -10.11
N PRO A 154 -11.14 -25.96 -10.03
CA PRO A 154 -11.10 -25.12 -11.23
C PRO A 154 -9.76 -25.26 -11.94
N THR A 155 -9.79 -25.26 -13.28
CA THR A 155 -8.58 -25.24 -14.14
C THR A 155 -8.27 -23.85 -14.68
N SER A 156 -9.13 -22.86 -14.41
CA SER A 156 -8.94 -21.49 -14.87
C SER A 156 -7.76 -20.83 -14.16
N ALA A 157 -6.78 -20.36 -14.95
CA ALA A 157 -5.63 -19.62 -14.46
C ALA A 157 -6.03 -18.37 -13.65
N VAL A 158 -7.15 -17.72 -14.03
CA VAL A 158 -7.68 -16.54 -13.32
C VAL A 158 -8.19 -16.91 -11.93
N LEU A 159 -8.92 -18.03 -11.81
CA LEU A 159 -9.45 -18.49 -10.52
C LEU A 159 -8.33 -18.99 -9.60
N LEU A 160 -7.40 -19.78 -10.13
CA LEU A 160 -6.26 -20.30 -9.37
C LEU A 160 -5.30 -19.18 -8.97
N GLY A 161 -5.04 -18.23 -9.87
CA GLY A 161 -4.25 -17.03 -9.58
C GLY A 161 -4.91 -16.14 -8.52
N GLY A 162 -6.22 -15.89 -8.65
CA GLY A 162 -7.00 -15.19 -7.64
C GLY A 162 -6.99 -15.89 -6.28
N LEU A 163 -7.13 -17.22 -6.26
CA LEU A 163 -7.02 -18.01 -5.02
C LEU A 163 -5.64 -17.85 -4.36
N ALA A 164 -4.56 -17.94 -5.13
CA ALA A 164 -3.20 -17.73 -4.61
C ALA A 164 -3.01 -16.32 -4.02
N LEU A 165 -3.54 -15.29 -4.69
CA LEU A 165 -3.55 -13.91 -4.18
C LEU A 165 -4.34 -13.81 -2.87
N VAL A 166 -5.54 -14.39 -2.81
CA VAL A 166 -6.38 -14.40 -1.60
C VAL A 166 -5.68 -15.11 -0.45
N LEU A 167 -5.07 -16.26 -0.71
CA LEU A 167 -4.36 -17.02 0.32
C LEU A 167 -3.20 -16.22 0.91
N THR A 168 -2.41 -15.62 0.04
CA THR A 168 -1.22 -14.85 0.43
C THR A 168 -1.62 -13.57 1.16
N TYR A 169 -2.43 -12.71 0.53
CA TYR A 169 -2.78 -11.41 1.08
C TYR A 169 -3.69 -11.49 2.31
N SER A 170 -4.54 -12.51 2.44
CA SER A 170 -5.34 -12.67 3.66
C SER A 170 -4.49 -12.98 4.89
N ALA A 171 -3.33 -13.63 4.73
CA ALA A 171 -2.37 -13.84 5.80
C ALA A 171 -1.72 -12.52 6.26
N TYR A 172 -1.31 -11.66 5.32
CA TYR A 172 -0.81 -10.31 5.62
C TYR A 172 -1.88 -9.45 6.30
N VAL A 173 -3.10 -9.40 5.74
CA VAL A 173 -4.21 -8.61 6.25
C VAL A 173 -4.69 -9.11 7.62
N ALA A 174 -4.70 -10.42 7.87
CA ALA A 174 -5.04 -10.97 9.18
C ALA A 174 -4.06 -10.52 10.26
N GLU A 175 -2.77 -10.44 9.91
CA GLU A 175 -1.75 -9.92 10.81
C GLU A 175 -1.93 -8.42 11.07
N VAL A 176 -2.23 -7.64 10.03
CA VAL A 176 -2.54 -6.21 10.18
C VAL A 176 -3.72 -6.01 11.13
N PHE A 177 -4.79 -6.79 11.01
CA PHE A 177 -5.90 -6.76 11.95
C PHE A 177 -5.47 -7.10 13.38
N ARG A 178 -4.68 -8.15 13.58
CA ARG A 178 -4.17 -8.55 14.90
C ARG A 178 -3.32 -7.45 15.52
N ALA A 179 -2.34 -6.93 14.79
CA ALA A 179 -1.46 -5.86 15.24
C ALA A 179 -2.26 -4.57 15.55
N GLY A 180 -3.29 -4.27 14.76
CA GLY A 180 -4.21 -3.18 15.03
C GLY A 180 -4.94 -3.30 16.36
N ILE A 181 -5.46 -4.49 16.67
CA ILE A 181 -6.15 -4.76 17.95
C ILE A 181 -5.15 -4.68 19.12
N GLU A 182 -3.98 -5.29 18.99
CA GLU A 182 -2.95 -5.34 20.05
C GLU A 182 -2.28 -3.99 20.30
N SER A 183 -2.27 -3.09 19.31
CA SER A 183 -1.72 -1.75 19.49
C SER A 183 -2.49 -0.92 20.53
N VAL A 184 -3.73 -1.29 20.87
CA VAL A 184 -4.58 -0.53 21.81
C VAL A 184 -4.01 -0.67 23.22
N HIS A 185 -3.68 0.46 23.85
CA HIS A 185 -2.96 0.47 25.11
C HIS A 185 -3.77 -0.28 26.19
N PRO A 186 -3.14 -1.23 26.94
CA PRO A 186 -3.85 -2.03 27.93
C PRO A 186 -4.61 -1.21 28.98
N SER A 187 -4.14 -0.01 29.32
CA SER A 187 -4.84 0.90 30.25
C SER A 187 -6.23 1.32 29.76
N GLN A 188 -6.46 1.43 28.45
CA GLN A 188 -7.79 1.75 27.92
C GLN A 188 -8.75 0.57 28.09
N VAL A 189 -8.24 -0.65 27.91
CA VAL A 189 -9.00 -1.87 28.19
C VAL A 189 -9.29 -1.98 29.69
N ALA A 190 -8.29 -1.72 30.54
CA ALA A 190 -8.45 -1.73 32.00
C ALA A 190 -9.47 -0.68 32.45
N ALA A 191 -9.38 0.57 31.97
CA ALA A 191 -10.32 1.65 32.27
C ALA A 191 -11.75 1.29 31.84
N ALA A 192 -11.93 0.72 30.64
CA ALA A 192 -13.23 0.24 30.16
C ALA A 192 -13.83 -0.83 31.10
N ARG A 193 -12.99 -1.74 31.59
CA ARG A 193 -13.40 -2.78 32.55
C ARG A 193 -13.73 -2.20 33.93
N SER A 194 -12.99 -1.19 34.38
CA SER A 194 -13.27 -0.47 35.63
C SER A 194 -14.58 0.32 35.58
N LEU A 195 -15.01 0.77 34.40
CA LEU A 195 -16.32 1.38 34.16
C LEU A 195 -17.47 0.36 34.02
N GLY A 196 -17.22 -0.92 34.32
CA GLY A 196 -18.25 -1.98 34.31
C GLY A 196 -18.53 -2.61 32.96
N LEU A 197 -17.83 -2.23 31.88
CA LEU A 197 -18.06 -2.84 30.56
C LEU A 197 -17.60 -4.30 30.54
N THR A 198 -18.43 -5.19 30.01
CA THR A 198 -18.05 -6.58 29.68
C THR A 198 -16.89 -6.62 28.68
N ARG A 199 -16.20 -7.76 28.53
CA ARG A 199 -15.12 -7.91 27.52
C ARG A 199 -15.62 -7.59 26.11
N GLY A 200 -16.82 -8.04 25.76
CA GLY A 200 -17.44 -7.77 24.46
C GLY A 200 -17.76 -6.28 24.27
N GLN A 201 -18.30 -5.63 25.29
CA GLN A 201 -18.55 -4.18 25.27
C GLN A 201 -17.25 -3.38 25.16
N ALA A 202 -16.21 -3.71 25.94
CA ALA A 202 -14.90 -3.06 25.84
C ALA A 202 -14.28 -3.26 24.44
N MET A 203 -14.40 -4.46 23.86
CA MET A 203 -13.96 -4.71 22.49
C MET A 203 -14.73 -3.85 21.48
N ARG A 204 -16.06 -3.83 21.55
CA ARG A 204 -16.92 -3.11 20.59
C ARG A 204 -16.80 -1.59 20.69
N HIS A 205 -16.75 -1.04 21.90
CA HIS A 205 -16.87 0.40 22.13
C HIS A 205 -15.52 1.11 22.31
N VAL A 206 -14.46 0.40 22.71
CA VAL A 206 -13.15 1.01 22.99
C VAL A 206 -12.09 0.49 22.03
N VAL A 207 -11.87 -0.82 21.95
CA VAL A 207 -10.74 -1.39 21.20
C VAL A 207 -10.98 -1.31 19.69
N LEU A 208 -12.10 -1.84 19.19
CA LEU A 208 -12.37 -1.98 17.76
C LEU A 208 -12.40 -0.63 17.03
N PRO A 209 -13.06 0.44 17.54
CA PRO A 209 -13.04 1.73 16.87
C PRO A 209 -11.62 2.32 16.73
N GLN A 210 -10.74 2.05 17.71
CA GLN A 210 -9.35 2.51 17.66
C GLN A 210 -8.48 1.63 16.77
N ALA A 211 -8.67 0.31 16.82
CA ALA A 211 -7.98 -0.65 15.96
C ALA A 211 -8.29 -0.37 14.49
N VAL A 212 -9.57 -0.16 14.12
CA VAL A 212 -9.98 0.19 12.75
C VAL A 212 -9.21 1.41 12.24
N ARG A 213 -9.11 2.48 13.03
CA ARG A 213 -8.37 3.69 12.65
C ARG A 213 -6.88 3.43 12.41
N ARG A 214 -6.30 2.43 13.07
CA ARG A 214 -4.87 2.08 12.94
C ARG A 214 -4.59 1.11 11.80
N VAL A 215 -5.54 0.24 11.46
CA VAL A 215 -5.36 -0.75 10.39
C VAL A 215 -5.70 -0.20 9.01
N VAL A 216 -6.58 0.80 8.88
CA VAL A 216 -6.98 1.27 7.54
C VAL A 216 -5.78 1.73 6.69
N PRO A 217 -4.81 2.53 7.18
CA PRO A 217 -3.65 2.91 6.37
C PRO A 217 -2.85 1.72 5.80
N PRO A 218 -2.40 0.71 6.58
CA PRO A 218 -1.72 -0.45 6.02
C PRO A 218 -2.61 -1.28 5.08
N LEU A 219 -3.91 -1.41 5.34
CA LEU A 219 -4.81 -2.13 4.42
C LEU A 219 -4.91 -1.47 3.04
N LEU A 220 -4.93 -0.14 3.01
CA LEU A 220 -4.93 0.60 1.76
C LEU A 220 -3.58 0.46 1.02
N ASN A 221 -2.47 0.36 1.74
CA ASN A 221 -1.18 0.05 1.16
C ASN A 221 -1.15 -1.37 0.57
N ASP A 222 -1.72 -2.35 1.28
CA ASP A 222 -1.85 -3.72 0.77
C ASP A 222 -2.75 -3.79 -0.47
N LEU A 223 -3.80 -2.96 -0.56
CA LEU A 223 -4.62 -2.85 -1.77
C LEU A 223 -3.82 -2.31 -2.98
N VAL A 224 -2.96 -1.32 -2.75
CA VAL A 224 -2.04 -0.78 -3.78
C VAL A 224 -0.99 -1.82 -4.17
N ALA A 225 -0.51 -2.65 -3.23
CA ALA A 225 0.38 -3.76 -3.55
C ALA A 225 -0.34 -4.83 -4.39
N LEU A 226 -1.56 -5.22 -3.99
CA LEU A 226 -2.40 -6.20 -4.68
C LEU A 226 -2.72 -5.79 -6.12
N SER A 227 -2.91 -4.49 -6.40
CA SER A 227 -3.17 -4.01 -7.76
C SER A 227 -2.03 -4.36 -8.71
N LYS A 228 -0.78 -4.21 -8.26
CA LYS A 228 0.43 -4.55 -9.02
C LYS A 228 0.66 -6.05 -9.08
N ASP A 229 0.56 -6.73 -7.93
CA ASP A 229 0.80 -8.17 -7.81
C ASP A 229 -0.26 -9.00 -8.54
N SER A 230 -1.43 -8.43 -8.84
CA SER A 230 -2.41 -9.06 -9.71
C SER A 230 -1.84 -9.40 -11.09
N GLY A 231 -0.78 -8.71 -11.57
CA GLY A 231 -0.07 -9.01 -12.82
C GLY A 231 0.77 -10.30 -12.79
N LEU A 232 0.96 -10.89 -11.62
CA LEU A 232 1.72 -12.14 -11.48
C LEU A 232 0.88 -13.37 -11.87
N ILE A 233 -0.45 -13.24 -12.00
CA ILE A 233 -1.30 -14.35 -12.47
C ILE A 233 -0.98 -14.75 -13.91
N SER A 234 -0.36 -13.86 -14.69
CA SER A 234 0.21 -14.14 -16.01
C SER A 234 1.11 -15.38 -16.05
N ILE A 235 1.79 -15.70 -14.95
CA ILE A 235 2.66 -16.88 -14.82
C ILE A 235 1.88 -18.18 -15.01
N LEU A 236 0.60 -18.19 -14.63
CA LEU A 236 -0.31 -19.33 -14.81
C LEU A 236 -0.97 -19.37 -16.20
N GLY A 237 -0.63 -18.43 -17.09
CA GLY A 237 -1.17 -18.37 -18.45
C GLY A 237 -2.43 -17.51 -18.60
N ALA A 238 -2.84 -16.79 -17.56
CA ALA A 238 -3.88 -15.77 -17.71
C ALA A 238 -3.40 -14.63 -18.62
N ILE A 239 -4.25 -14.19 -19.56
CA ILE A 239 -3.94 -13.08 -20.47
C ILE A 239 -4.32 -11.77 -19.79
N ASP A 240 -3.48 -11.35 -18.85
CA ASP A 240 -3.55 -10.06 -18.18
C ASP A 240 -2.66 -9.01 -18.90
N ALA A 241 -2.46 -7.81 -18.34
CA ALA A 241 -1.63 -6.78 -18.99
C ALA A 241 -0.18 -7.21 -19.23
N VAL A 242 0.39 -8.00 -18.31
CA VAL A 242 1.78 -8.46 -18.42
C VAL A 242 1.90 -9.49 -19.53
N ARG A 243 0.97 -10.44 -19.58
CA ARG A 243 0.93 -11.46 -20.63
C ARG A 243 0.60 -10.85 -22.00
N ALA A 244 -0.34 -9.90 -22.07
CA ALA A 244 -0.65 -9.18 -23.31
C ALA A 244 0.58 -8.44 -23.84
N ALA A 245 1.31 -7.73 -22.98
CA ALA A 245 2.56 -7.07 -23.36
C ALA A 245 3.62 -8.07 -23.86
N GLN A 246 3.74 -9.25 -23.23
CA GLN A 246 4.63 -10.31 -23.70
C GLN A 246 4.25 -10.81 -25.10
N ILE A 247 2.95 -11.02 -25.35
CA ILE A 247 2.44 -11.47 -26.67
C ILE A 247 2.76 -10.44 -27.75
N GLU A 248 2.47 -9.15 -27.50
CA GLU A 248 2.75 -8.08 -28.46
C GLU A 248 4.26 -7.87 -28.64
N THR A 249 5.07 -8.06 -27.59
CA THR A 249 6.53 -7.98 -27.70
C THR A 249 7.07 -9.06 -28.64
N ALA A 250 6.55 -10.28 -28.53
CA ALA A 250 6.91 -11.37 -29.44
C ALA A 250 6.43 -11.10 -30.87
N ARG A 251 5.23 -10.52 -31.04
CA ARG A 251 4.64 -10.19 -32.33
C ARG A 251 5.42 -9.13 -33.11
N TYR A 252 5.84 -8.06 -32.43
CA TYR A 252 6.54 -6.93 -33.06
C TYR A 252 8.06 -7.02 -32.96
N ALA A 253 8.60 -8.04 -32.28
CA ALA A 253 10.02 -8.15 -31.92
C ALA A 253 10.56 -6.86 -31.27
N ASN A 254 9.74 -6.22 -30.44
CA ASN A 254 9.99 -4.90 -29.89
C ASN A 254 9.47 -4.85 -28.44
N PHE A 255 10.23 -4.31 -27.50
CA PHE A 255 9.91 -4.27 -26.07
C PHE A 255 9.00 -3.10 -25.66
N THR A 256 8.61 -2.22 -26.59
CA THR A 256 7.67 -1.12 -26.33
C THR A 256 6.38 -1.55 -25.63
N PRO A 257 5.75 -2.72 -25.92
CA PRO A 257 4.56 -3.16 -25.21
C PRO A 257 4.73 -3.31 -23.69
N TYR A 258 5.93 -3.66 -23.20
CA TYR A 258 6.21 -3.65 -21.74
C TYR A 258 6.23 -2.23 -21.16
N VAL A 259 6.73 -1.25 -21.92
CA VAL A 259 6.68 0.16 -21.52
C VAL A 259 5.23 0.63 -21.46
N VAL A 260 4.40 0.26 -22.45
CA VAL A 260 2.95 0.53 -22.45
C VAL A 260 2.28 -0.06 -21.19
N ALA A 261 2.53 -1.33 -20.89
CA ALA A 261 2.01 -1.96 -19.66
C ALA A 261 2.46 -1.22 -18.39
N GLY A 262 3.75 -0.90 -18.29
CA GLY A 262 4.30 -0.16 -17.15
C GLY A 262 3.65 1.21 -16.96
N VAL A 263 3.48 1.98 -18.04
CA VAL A 263 2.80 3.28 -18.02
C VAL A 263 1.34 3.13 -17.59
N LEU A 264 0.62 2.13 -18.11
CA LEU A 264 -0.78 1.87 -17.74
C LEU A 264 -0.92 1.46 -16.27
N PHE A 265 -0.03 0.62 -15.74
CA PHE A 265 0.01 0.29 -14.31
C PHE A 265 0.28 1.55 -13.46
N VAL A 266 1.17 2.44 -13.90
CA VAL A 266 1.44 3.72 -13.21
C VAL A 266 0.24 4.64 -13.23
N ILE A 267 -0.44 4.77 -14.38
CA ILE A 267 -1.68 5.55 -14.54
C ILE A 267 -2.79 5.02 -13.63
N LEU A 268 -2.88 3.71 -13.42
CA LEU A 268 -3.81 3.10 -12.47
C LEU A 268 -3.39 3.32 -11.01
N THR A 269 -2.10 3.12 -10.72
CA THR A 269 -1.59 3.07 -9.34
C THR A 269 -1.46 4.45 -8.71
N ILE A 270 -1.02 5.48 -9.44
CA ILE A 270 -0.86 6.84 -8.87
C ILE A 270 -2.18 7.40 -8.32
N PRO A 271 -3.30 7.43 -9.08
CA PRO A 271 -4.56 7.89 -8.55
C PRO A 271 -5.04 7.07 -7.36
N LEU A 272 -4.87 5.75 -7.41
CA LEU A 272 -5.22 4.85 -6.31
C LEU A 272 -4.41 5.21 -5.04
N THR A 273 -3.10 5.37 -5.15
CA THR A 273 -2.24 5.78 -4.02
C THR A 273 -2.61 7.17 -3.50
N ARG A 274 -2.92 8.14 -4.38
CA ARG A 274 -3.32 9.48 -3.93
C ARG A 274 -4.69 9.46 -3.23
N PHE A 275 -5.61 8.63 -3.71
CA PHE A 275 -6.91 8.40 -3.08
C PHE A 275 -6.75 7.75 -1.71
N THR A 276 -5.94 6.68 -1.60
CA THR A 276 -5.69 6.00 -0.33
C THR A 276 -5.00 6.92 0.68
N ASP A 277 -4.03 7.71 0.24
CA ASP A 277 -3.35 8.70 1.08
C ASP A 277 -4.30 9.80 1.56
N ALA A 278 -5.19 10.27 0.70
CA ALA A 278 -6.19 11.27 1.07
C ALA A 278 -7.18 10.72 2.11
N LEU A 279 -7.61 9.47 1.93
CA LEU A 279 -8.46 8.77 2.88
C LEU A 279 -7.76 8.57 4.23
N ALA A 280 -6.47 8.26 4.22
CA ALA A 280 -5.65 8.14 5.42
C ALA A 280 -5.47 9.49 6.16
N ARG A 281 -5.29 10.60 5.44
CA ARG A 281 -5.15 11.95 6.02
C ARG A 281 -6.43 12.47 6.65
N ARG A 282 -7.58 12.31 5.97
CA ARG A 282 -8.86 12.92 6.38
C ARG A 282 -9.32 12.46 7.76
N SER A 283 -8.94 11.25 8.14
CA SER A 283 -9.46 10.60 9.33
C SER A 283 -8.56 10.77 10.57
N GLY A 284 -7.53 11.62 10.50
CA GLY A 284 -6.56 11.82 11.58
C GLY A 284 -5.62 10.63 11.80
N TRP A 285 -5.58 9.66 10.88
CA TRP A 285 -4.89 8.38 11.03
C TRP A 285 -3.36 8.48 10.87
N LEU A 286 -2.86 9.54 10.24
CA LEU A 286 -1.42 9.81 10.08
C LEU A 286 -0.78 10.54 11.27
N GLY A 287 -1.56 10.91 12.30
CA GLY A 287 -1.05 11.56 13.51
C GLY A 287 0.00 10.73 14.27
N ALA A 288 0.08 9.43 14.03
CA ALA A 288 1.07 8.53 14.64
C ALA A 288 2.39 8.38 13.85
N GLN A 289 2.40 8.60 12.53
CA GLN A 289 3.62 8.49 11.72
C GLN A 289 4.35 9.84 11.56
N GLY A 290 3.62 10.96 11.57
CA GLY A 290 4.23 12.30 11.54
C GLY A 290 5.12 12.61 12.75
N ALA A 291 4.89 11.93 13.88
CA ALA A 291 5.72 12.06 15.08
C ALA A 291 7.09 11.37 14.98
N LEU A 292 7.26 10.40 14.06
CA LEU A 292 8.50 9.62 13.90
C LEU A 292 9.29 10.00 12.65
N ALA A 293 8.65 10.59 11.63
CA ALA A 293 9.31 11.14 10.44
C ALA A 293 9.68 12.64 10.58
N GLY A 294 9.37 13.26 11.72
CA GLY A 294 9.54 14.69 11.98
C GLY A 294 10.33 14.97 13.26
N GLY A 295 11.43 14.24 13.48
CA GLY A 295 12.45 14.71 14.41
C GLY A 295 13.05 16.02 13.91
N GLY A 296 12.60 17.16 14.45
CA GLY A 296 13.36 18.41 14.38
C GLY A 296 12.76 19.59 13.59
N ALA A 297 11.45 19.83 13.65
CA ALA A 297 10.89 21.17 13.42
C ALA A 297 9.97 21.54 14.59
N LEU A 298 10.57 21.87 15.75
CA LEU A 298 10.68 23.23 16.28
C LEU A 298 9.32 23.95 16.42
N ARG A 299 8.92 24.10 17.69
CA ARG A 299 8.10 25.21 18.20
C ARG A 299 8.62 26.56 17.71
#